data_AF-R4W2A6-F1
#
_entry.id   AF-R4W2A6-F1
#
_cell.length_a   1.000
_cell.length_b   1.000
_cell.length_c   1.000
_cell.angle_alpha   90.00
_cell.angle_beta   90.00
_cell.angle_gamma   90.00
#
_symmetry.space_group_name_H-M   'P 1'
#
loop_
_entity.id
_entity.type
_entity.pdbx_description
1 polymer ?
#
loop_
_entity_poly.entity_id
_entity_poly.type
_entity_poly.pdbx_seq_one_letter_code
_entity_poly.pdbx_strand_id
1 'polypeptide(L)'
;MASEDTGDLGGLAVSEDVRRWLQRTADEHGVDVEHFVRELLAAHHALDSDGTNLDAVEESIDRGELDSVREEFTELLEDVRSRVIQVKRETDAKAPADHDHESIESDLEALQSAIDDLDGDLEAHQERVESLGSAIDDGFENFEEVLEYLLETTDDLAERTDRLARATIGTRERVQEFAGTIEERAAADRLKRDAALEGIGSADCAECGQSVRAALLTAPECPFCAAEFVDLEPKRGLFGSATFQTGARPALTGADEDPVADELRSDVERDRPDPADVDWDAAGDDGP
;
A
#
# COMPACT_ATOMS: atom_id res chain seq x y z
N MET A 1 -48.67 -50.81 -108.37
CA MET A 1 -47.92 -52.09 -108.39
C MET A 1 -47.15 -52.16 -107.09
N ALA A 2 -47.83 -52.64 -106.04
CA ALA A 2 -47.26 -52.82 -104.72
C ALA A 2 -46.36 -54.06 -104.77
N SER A 3 -45.06 -53.86 -104.52
CA SER A 3 -44.17 -54.94 -104.14
C SER A 3 -44.21 -54.95 -102.62
N GLU A 4 -45.07 -55.78 -102.05
CA GLU A 4 -45.15 -56.01 -100.61
C GLU A 4 -43.94 -56.85 -100.20
N ASP A 5 -42.83 -56.16 -99.92
CA ASP A 5 -41.61 -56.76 -99.42
C ASP A 5 -41.89 -57.30 -98.01
N THR A 6 -41.98 -58.62 -97.91
CA THR A 6 -42.34 -59.35 -96.68
C THR A 6 -41.08 -59.99 -96.15
N GLY A 7 -40.51 -59.41 -95.10
CA GLY A 7 -39.38 -60.00 -94.40
C GLY A 7 -39.81 -60.94 -93.27
N ASP A 8 -38.89 -61.79 -92.84
CA ASP A 8 -39.04 -62.73 -91.71
C ASP A 8 -38.54 -62.14 -90.38
N LEU A 9 -39.38 -62.15 -89.34
CA LEU A 9 -38.99 -61.90 -87.94
C LEU A 9 -39.49 -63.10 -87.14
N GLY A 10 -38.58 -63.96 -86.69
CA GLY A 10 -38.91 -65.08 -85.81
C GLY A 10 -39.92 -66.07 -86.38
N GLY A 11 -39.92 -66.30 -87.71
CA GLY A 11 -40.75 -67.31 -88.37
C GLY A 11 -42.16 -66.87 -88.75
N LEU A 12 -42.53 -65.61 -88.52
CA LEU A 12 -43.81 -65.03 -88.94
C LEU A 12 -43.60 -64.03 -90.08
N ALA A 13 -44.30 -64.25 -91.19
CA ALA A 13 -44.32 -63.30 -92.31
C ALA A 13 -45.29 -62.16 -91.98
N VAL A 14 -44.74 -61.00 -91.61
CA VAL A 14 -45.51 -59.79 -91.28
C VAL A 14 -45.17 -58.70 -92.29
N SER A 15 -46.13 -57.83 -92.62
CA SER A 15 -45.88 -56.72 -93.54
C SER A 15 -44.83 -55.74 -92.99
N GLU A 16 -44.08 -55.10 -93.87
CA GLU A 16 -42.98 -54.22 -93.45
C GLU A 16 -43.42 -53.03 -92.60
N ASP A 17 -44.63 -52.53 -92.80
CA ASP A 17 -45.17 -51.43 -91.99
C ASP A 17 -45.41 -51.86 -90.54
N VAL A 18 -45.87 -53.10 -90.30
CA VAL A 18 -46.06 -53.64 -88.94
C VAL A 18 -44.72 -53.91 -88.28
N ARG A 19 -43.73 -54.42 -89.03
CA ARG A 19 -42.37 -54.60 -88.53
C ARG A 19 -41.77 -53.27 -88.08
N ARG A 20 -41.88 -52.23 -88.91
CA ARG A 20 -41.34 -50.90 -88.59
C ARG A 20 -42.05 -50.29 -87.38
N TRP A 21 -43.34 -50.57 -87.20
CA TRP A 21 -44.06 -50.16 -86.00
C TRP A 21 -43.58 -50.90 -84.75
N LEU A 22 -43.50 -52.23 -84.78
CA LEU A 22 -43.01 -53.05 -83.66
C LEU A 22 -41.60 -52.64 -83.22
N GLN A 23 -40.73 -52.37 -84.19
CA GLN A 23 -39.35 -51.99 -83.92
C GLN A 23 -39.25 -50.62 -83.22
N ARG A 24 -39.99 -49.63 -83.72
CA ARG A 24 -40.04 -48.30 -83.12
C ARG A 24 -40.61 -48.33 -81.69
N THR A 25 -41.68 -49.10 -81.48
CA THR A 25 -42.32 -49.17 -80.16
C THR A 25 -41.46 -49.96 -79.18
N ALA A 26 -40.77 -51.02 -79.61
CA ALA A 26 -39.80 -51.72 -78.76
C ALA A 26 -38.65 -50.78 -78.35
N ASP A 27 -38.11 -49.99 -79.28
CA ASP A 27 -37.07 -48.99 -79.00
C ASP A 27 -37.55 -47.91 -78.01
N GLU A 28 -38.81 -47.45 -78.10
CA GLU A 28 -39.40 -46.49 -77.14
C GLU A 28 -39.48 -47.05 -75.72
N HIS A 29 -39.73 -48.35 -75.59
CA HIS A 29 -39.78 -49.04 -74.29
C HIS A 29 -38.42 -49.61 -73.86
N GLY A 30 -37.36 -49.42 -74.65
CA GLY A 30 -35.99 -49.85 -74.33
C GLY A 30 -35.78 -51.35 -74.32
N VAL A 31 -36.63 -52.11 -75.02
CA VAL A 31 -36.58 -53.58 -75.12
C VAL A 31 -36.38 -54.01 -76.56
N ASP A 32 -35.86 -55.21 -76.80
CA ASP A 32 -35.75 -55.74 -78.16
C ASP A 32 -37.13 -56.17 -78.71
N VAL A 33 -37.24 -56.22 -80.04
CA VAL A 33 -38.52 -56.49 -80.73
C VAL A 33 -39.09 -57.85 -80.38
N GLU A 34 -38.26 -58.87 -80.14
CA GLU A 34 -38.73 -60.21 -79.78
C GLU A 34 -39.31 -60.22 -78.35
N HIS A 35 -38.65 -59.50 -77.42
CA HIS A 35 -39.16 -59.31 -76.06
C HIS A 35 -40.47 -58.52 -76.05
N PHE A 36 -40.52 -57.41 -76.79
CA PHE A 36 -41.73 -56.60 -76.90
C PHE A 36 -42.89 -57.38 -77.50
N VAL A 37 -42.65 -58.18 -78.56
CA VAL A 37 -43.68 -59.03 -79.15
C VAL A 37 -44.11 -60.14 -78.19
N ARG A 38 -43.19 -60.74 -77.42
CA ARG A 38 -43.55 -61.70 -76.37
C ARG A 38 -44.41 -61.06 -75.30
N GLU A 39 -44.07 -59.87 -74.85
CA GLU A 39 -44.81 -59.15 -73.82
C GLU A 39 -46.17 -58.67 -74.35
N LEU A 40 -46.22 -58.18 -75.58
CA LEU A 40 -47.46 -57.80 -76.27
C LEU A 40 -48.35 -59.01 -76.50
N LEU A 41 -47.79 -60.17 -76.87
CA LEU A 41 -48.53 -61.43 -77.01
C LEU A 41 -48.93 -62.00 -75.65
N ALA A 42 -48.12 -61.81 -74.60
CA ALA A 42 -48.48 -62.19 -73.24
C ALA A 42 -49.60 -61.31 -72.70
N ALA A 43 -49.54 -59.99 -72.95
CA ALA A 43 -50.58 -59.03 -72.63
C ALA A 43 -51.84 -59.29 -73.47
N HIS A 44 -51.69 -59.56 -74.77
CA HIS A 44 -52.82 -59.91 -75.63
C HIS A 44 -53.43 -61.25 -75.23
N HIS A 45 -52.62 -62.27 -74.91
CA HIS A 45 -53.11 -63.53 -74.37
C HIS A 45 -53.76 -63.32 -73.01
N ALA A 46 -53.24 -62.44 -72.15
CA ALA A 46 -53.86 -62.08 -70.88
C ALA A 46 -55.17 -61.28 -71.05
N LEU A 47 -55.35 -60.61 -72.19
CA LEU A 47 -56.59 -59.89 -72.55
C LEU A 47 -57.59 -60.76 -73.32
N ASP A 48 -57.12 -61.78 -74.06
CA ASP A 48 -57.90 -62.69 -74.91
C ASP A 48 -58.30 -63.98 -74.15
N SER A 49 -57.51 -64.38 -73.15
CA SER A 49 -57.97 -65.26 -72.07
C SER A 49 -58.85 -64.43 -71.12
N ASP A 50 -60.13 -64.33 -71.45
CA ASP A 50 -61.24 -63.94 -70.56
C ASP A 50 -60.87 -63.15 -69.29
N GLY A 51 -61.04 -61.83 -69.38
CA GLY A 51 -61.36 -60.99 -68.22
C GLY A 51 -60.18 -60.37 -67.49
N THR A 52 -60.16 -59.04 -67.47
CA THR A 52 -59.36 -58.18 -66.59
C THR A 52 -59.21 -58.78 -65.19
N ASN A 53 -58.07 -59.40 -64.90
CA ASN A 53 -57.81 -59.93 -63.58
C ASN A 53 -57.36 -58.79 -62.65
N LEU A 54 -58.29 -57.91 -62.29
CA LEU A 54 -58.20 -57.06 -61.10
C LEU A 54 -57.97 -57.94 -59.85
N ASP A 55 -58.37 -59.21 -59.89
CA ASP A 55 -58.03 -60.18 -58.85
C ASP A 55 -56.52 -60.45 -58.77
N ALA A 56 -55.72 -60.30 -59.83
CA ALA A 56 -54.26 -60.52 -59.78
C ALA A 56 -53.51 -59.36 -59.10
N VAL A 57 -54.02 -58.12 -59.22
CA VAL A 57 -53.49 -56.96 -58.48
C VAL A 57 -53.99 -56.98 -57.02
N GLU A 58 -55.23 -57.42 -56.81
CA GLU A 58 -55.81 -57.73 -55.50
C GLU A 58 -55.16 -58.95 -54.82
N GLU A 59 -54.54 -59.85 -55.58
CA GLU A 59 -53.73 -60.99 -55.12
C GLU A 59 -52.25 -60.56 -54.93
N SER A 60 -51.78 -59.53 -55.65
CA SER A 60 -50.44 -58.94 -55.46
C SER A 60 -50.35 -58.04 -54.22
N ILE A 61 -51.44 -57.34 -53.89
CA ILE A 61 -51.63 -56.77 -52.56
C ILE A 61 -52.17 -57.92 -51.72
N ASP A 62 -51.27 -58.75 -51.20
CA ASP A 62 -51.70 -59.80 -50.28
C ASP A 62 -52.42 -59.11 -49.13
N ARG A 63 -53.76 -59.24 -49.10
CA ARG A 63 -54.57 -58.69 -48.03
C ARG A 63 -54.08 -59.23 -46.69
N GLY A 64 -53.54 -60.45 -46.67
CA GLY A 64 -52.86 -61.01 -45.51
C GLY A 64 -51.64 -60.20 -45.07
N GLU A 65 -50.83 -59.69 -45.99
CA GLU A 65 -49.66 -58.84 -45.67
C GLU A 65 -50.10 -57.46 -45.13
N LEU A 66 -51.08 -56.82 -45.79
CA LEU A 66 -51.61 -55.54 -45.31
C LEU A 66 -52.30 -55.68 -43.95
N ASP A 67 -53.06 -56.75 -43.74
CA ASP A 67 -53.73 -56.99 -42.47
C ASP A 67 -52.71 -57.37 -41.39
N SER A 68 -51.66 -58.13 -41.71
CA SER A 68 -50.53 -58.39 -40.80
C SER A 68 -49.79 -57.12 -40.39
N VAL A 69 -49.51 -56.21 -41.32
CA VAL A 69 -48.84 -54.93 -41.01
C VAL A 69 -49.75 -54.02 -40.19
N ARG A 70 -51.06 -54.03 -40.43
CA ARG A 70 -52.04 -53.28 -39.63
C ARG A 70 -52.17 -53.83 -38.21
N GLU A 71 -52.14 -55.15 -38.06
CA GLU A 71 -52.11 -55.82 -36.77
C GLU A 71 -50.82 -55.47 -36.02
N GLU A 72 -49.65 -55.60 -36.65
CA GLU A 72 -48.36 -55.20 -36.09
C GLU A 72 -48.34 -53.72 -35.67
N PHE A 73 -48.85 -52.82 -36.52
CA PHE A 73 -48.90 -51.39 -36.21
C PHE A 73 -49.84 -51.10 -35.03
N THR A 74 -50.94 -51.84 -34.92
CA THR A 74 -51.88 -51.72 -33.80
C THR A 74 -51.23 -52.24 -32.51
N GLU A 75 -50.52 -53.35 -32.55
CA GLU A 75 -49.74 -53.88 -31.41
C GLU A 75 -48.65 -52.90 -30.96
N LEU A 76 -47.91 -52.30 -31.89
CA LEU A 76 -46.90 -51.28 -31.59
C LEU A 76 -47.51 -50.01 -30.99
N LEU A 77 -48.65 -49.56 -31.51
CA LEU A 77 -49.38 -48.43 -30.94
C LEU A 77 -49.87 -48.74 -29.52
N GLU A 78 -50.34 -49.95 -29.25
CA GLU A 78 -50.76 -50.39 -27.93
C GLU A 78 -49.57 -50.50 -26.95
N ASP A 79 -48.40 -50.95 -27.41
CA ASP A 79 -47.16 -50.98 -26.63
C ASP A 79 -46.67 -49.56 -26.29
N VAL A 80 -46.59 -48.68 -27.28
CA VAL A 80 -46.20 -47.27 -27.07
C VAL A 80 -47.19 -46.58 -26.12
N ARG A 81 -48.49 -46.80 -26.30
CA ARG A 81 -49.51 -46.26 -25.40
C ARG A 81 -49.31 -46.77 -23.98
N SER A 82 -49.07 -48.07 -23.81
CA SER A 82 -48.81 -48.68 -22.50
C SER A 82 -47.55 -48.09 -21.87
N ARG A 83 -46.48 -47.90 -22.64
CA ARG A 83 -45.23 -47.28 -22.19
C ARG A 83 -45.44 -45.83 -21.79
N VAL A 84 -46.16 -45.03 -22.56
CA VAL A 84 -46.44 -43.62 -22.25
C VAL A 84 -47.28 -43.51 -20.98
N ILE A 85 -48.30 -44.36 -20.83
CA ILE A 85 -49.10 -44.41 -19.60
C ILE A 85 -48.23 -44.82 -18.40
N GLN A 86 -47.34 -45.80 -18.56
CA GLN A 86 -46.40 -46.21 -17.53
C GLN A 86 -45.48 -45.05 -17.14
N VAL A 87 -44.82 -44.40 -18.10
CA VAL A 87 -43.94 -43.26 -17.85
C VAL A 87 -44.70 -42.13 -17.18
N LYS A 88 -45.90 -41.79 -17.65
CA LYS A 88 -46.75 -40.76 -17.03
C LYS A 88 -47.06 -41.12 -15.57
N ARG A 89 -47.44 -42.37 -15.28
CA ARG A 89 -47.70 -42.82 -13.91
C ARG A 89 -46.45 -42.78 -13.04
N GLU A 90 -45.31 -43.22 -13.56
CA GLU A 90 -44.04 -43.18 -12.84
C GLU A 90 -43.55 -41.76 -12.59
N THR A 91 -43.72 -40.84 -13.55
CA THR A 91 -43.37 -39.43 -13.42
C THR A 91 -44.31 -38.72 -12.44
N ASP A 92 -45.62 -38.89 -12.55
CA ASP A 92 -46.59 -38.33 -11.60
C ASP A 92 -46.41 -38.87 -10.18
N ALA A 93 -45.97 -40.13 -10.04
CA ALA A 93 -45.66 -40.71 -8.73
C ALA A 93 -44.36 -40.13 -8.13
N LYS A 94 -43.40 -39.74 -8.98
CA LYS A 94 -42.14 -39.11 -8.55
C LYS A 94 -42.30 -37.63 -8.24
N ALA A 95 -43.12 -36.94 -9.01
CA ALA A 95 -43.43 -35.54 -8.86
C ALA A 95 -44.90 -35.32 -9.23
N PRO A 96 -45.80 -35.38 -8.23
CA PRO A 96 -47.17 -34.92 -8.41
C PRO A 96 -47.22 -33.52 -9.03
N ALA A 97 -48.32 -33.18 -9.70
CA ALA A 97 -48.49 -31.84 -10.29
C ALA A 97 -48.37 -30.71 -9.26
N ASP A 98 -48.73 -31.02 -8.01
CA ASP A 98 -48.65 -30.12 -6.85
C ASP A 98 -47.44 -30.46 -5.95
N HIS A 99 -46.38 -31.06 -6.52
CA HIS A 99 -45.15 -31.30 -5.77
C HIS A 99 -44.39 -29.99 -5.58
N ASP A 100 -44.46 -29.45 -4.37
CA ASP A 100 -43.69 -28.29 -3.97
C ASP A 100 -42.29 -28.67 -3.49
N HIS A 101 -41.39 -27.70 -3.51
CA HIS A 101 -40.02 -27.86 -3.02
C HIS A 101 -39.83 -27.07 -1.72
N GLU A 102 -40.65 -27.36 -0.71
CA GLU A 102 -40.65 -26.66 0.59
C GLU A 102 -39.26 -26.58 1.22
N SER A 103 -38.43 -27.63 1.10
CA SER A 103 -37.04 -27.60 1.58
C SER A 103 -36.18 -26.57 0.84
N ILE A 104 -36.34 -26.42 -0.48
CA ILE A 104 -35.56 -25.47 -1.28
C ILE A 104 -36.04 -24.04 -0.99
N GLU A 105 -37.35 -23.85 -0.84
CA GLU A 105 -37.92 -22.56 -0.45
C GLU A 105 -37.44 -22.15 0.93
N SER A 106 -37.45 -23.05 1.91
CA SER A 106 -36.92 -22.80 3.25
C SER A 106 -35.41 -22.52 3.24
N ASP A 107 -34.63 -23.25 2.43
CA ASP A 107 -33.19 -23.00 2.27
C ASP A 107 -32.94 -21.62 1.63
N LEU A 108 -33.77 -21.22 0.66
CA LEU A 108 -33.68 -19.92 -0.01
C LEU A 108 -34.03 -18.78 0.95
N GLU A 109 -35.07 -18.92 1.76
CA GLU A 109 -35.44 -17.95 2.79
C GLU A 109 -34.34 -17.82 3.85
N ALA A 110 -33.77 -18.95 4.29
CA ALA A 110 -32.65 -18.94 5.24
C ALA A 110 -31.40 -18.27 4.66
N LEU A 111 -31.09 -18.54 3.39
CA LEU A 111 -29.98 -17.90 2.69
C LEU A 111 -30.21 -16.41 2.50
N GLN A 112 -31.43 -16.00 2.17
CA GLN A 112 -31.80 -14.59 2.04
C GLN A 112 -31.61 -13.87 3.38
N SER A 113 -32.10 -14.43 4.49
CA SER A 113 -31.88 -13.86 5.82
C SER A 113 -30.40 -13.75 6.17
N ALA A 114 -29.58 -14.76 5.83
CA ALA A 114 -28.15 -14.72 6.08
C ALA A 114 -27.41 -13.66 5.24
N ILE A 115 -27.90 -13.39 4.02
CA ILE A 115 -27.39 -12.30 3.18
C ILE A 115 -27.75 -10.95 3.78
N ASP A 116 -28.99 -10.78 4.22
CA ASP A 116 -29.45 -9.53 4.85
C ASP A 116 -28.68 -9.24 6.15
N ASP A 117 -28.42 -10.26 6.97
CA ASP A 117 -27.60 -10.14 8.17
C ASP A 117 -26.15 -9.74 7.83
N LEU A 118 -25.55 -10.36 6.81
CA LEU A 118 -24.18 -10.05 6.38
C LEU A 118 -24.07 -8.64 5.79
N ASP A 119 -25.09 -8.17 5.08
CA ASP A 119 -25.15 -6.80 4.56
C ASP A 119 -25.19 -5.79 5.72
N GLY A 120 -26.02 -6.04 6.74
CA GLY A 120 -26.05 -5.24 7.96
C GLY A 120 -24.72 -5.24 8.73
N ASP A 121 -24.06 -6.40 8.83
CA ASP A 121 -22.73 -6.50 9.43
C ASP A 121 -21.69 -5.70 8.63
N LEU A 122 -21.74 -5.77 7.29
CA LEU A 122 -20.84 -5.04 6.41
C LEU A 122 -21.01 -3.52 6.56
N GLU A 123 -22.24 -3.02 6.57
CA GLU A 123 -22.56 -1.61 6.82
C GLU A 123 -22.02 -1.17 8.19
N ALA A 124 -22.28 -1.94 9.25
CA ALA A 124 -21.78 -1.64 10.59
C ALA A 124 -20.25 -1.71 10.71
N HIS A 125 -19.60 -2.56 9.90
CA HIS A 125 -18.14 -2.61 9.79
C HIS A 125 -17.58 -1.39 9.05
N GLN A 126 -18.22 -0.95 7.97
CA GLN A 126 -17.83 0.25 7.21
C GLN A 126 -17.94 1.50 8.09
N GLU A 127 -19.06 1.68 8.78
CA GLU A 127 -19.25 2.80 9.72
C GLU A 127 -18.18 2.83 10.83
N ARG A 128 -17.81 1.67 11.36
CA ARG A 128 -16.73 1.57 12.35
C ARG A 128 -15.36 1.95 11.78
N VAL A 129 -15.07 1.54 10.56
CA VAL A 129 -13.81 1.89 9.88
C VAL A 129 -13.75 3.39 9.62
N GLU A 130 -14.84 3.99 9.14
CA GLU A 130 -14.93 5.44 8.92
C GLU A 130 -14.79 6.21 10.24
N SER A 131 -15.49 5.78 11.29
CA SER A 131 -15.38 6.39 12.61
C SER A 131 -13.97 6.26 13.20
N LEU A 132 -13.30 5.12 13.00
CA LEU A 132 -11.92 4.93 13.45
C LEU A 132 -10.95 5.80 12.63
N GLY A 133 -11.16 5.92 11.32
CA GLY A 133 -10.39 6.82 10.46
C GLY A 133 -10.48 8.26 10.95
N SER A 134 -11.69 8.78 11.16
CA SER A 134 -11.91 10.13 11.69
C SER A 134 -11.25 10.32 13.06
N ALA A 135 -11.38 9.34 13.97
CA ALA A 135 -10.79 9.45 15.30
C ALA A 135 -9.25 9.44 15.27
N ILE A 136 -8.65 8.73 14.31
CA ILE A 136 -7.20 8.72 14.09
C ILE A 136 -6.75 10.07 13.52
N ASP A 137 -7.44 10.58 12.49
CA ASP A 137 -7.10 11.86 11.86
C ASP A 137 -7.22 13.01 12.86
N ASP A 138 -8.34 13.09 13.61
CA ASP A 138 -8.54 14.07 14.69
C ASP A 138 -7.45 13.94 15.77
N GLY A 139 -7.04 12.71 16.08
CA GLY A 139 -5.98 12.43 17.04
C GLY A 139 -4.62 12.96 16.58
N PHE A 140 -4.26 12.73 15.31
CA PHE A 140 -3.01 13.24 14.73
C PHE A 140 -2.99 14.76 14.68
N GLU A 141 -4.07 15.41 14.23
CA GLU A 141 -4.18 16.87 14.24
C GLU A 141 -3.95 17.45 15.65
N ASN A 142 -4.56 16.85 16.67
CA ASN A 142 -4.34 17.26 18.06
C ASN A 142 -2.90 17.02 18.53
N PHE A 143 -2.26 15.91 18.14
CA PHE A 143 -0.86 15.66 18.49
C PHE A 143 0.08 16.66 17.80
N GLU A 144 -0.17 16.98 16.54
CA GLU A 144 0.60 18.00 15.80
C GLU A 144 0.49 19.37 16.50
N GLU A 145 -0.71 19.80 16.87
CA GLU A 145 -0.92 21.05 17.61
C GLU A 145 -0.16 21.06 18.96
N VAL A 146 -0.23 19.96 19.71
CA VAL A 146 0.48 19.83 20.99
C VAL A 146 1.99 19.85 20.79
N LEU A 147 2.51 19.14 19.79
CA LEU A 147 3.95 19.08 19.51
C LEU A 147 4.48 20.43 19.02
N GLU A 148 3.74 21.14 18.17
CA GLU A 148 4.07 22.49 17.73
C GLU A 148 4.13 23.45 18.92
N TYR A 149 3.11 23.43 19.78
CA TYR A 149 3.10 24.24 21.00
C TYR A 149 4.28 23.91 21.94
N LEU A 150 4.59 22.62 22.13
CA LEU A 150 5.70 22.20 22.98
C LEU A 150 7.05 22.61 22.40
N LEU A 151 7.22 22.55 21.06
CA LEU A 151 8.42 22.98 20.38
C LEU A 151 8.60 24.50 20.52
N GLU A 152 7.57 25.28 20.19
CA GLU A 152 7.60 26.75 20.33
C GLU A 152 7.88 27.17 21.77
N THR A 153 7.24 26.52 22.74
CA THR A 153 7.47 26.79 24.16
C THR A 153 8.89 26.43 24.59
N THR A 154 9.43 25.33 24.06
CA THR A 154 10.81 24.91 24.35
C THR A 154 11.82 25.91 23.79
N ASP A 155 11.60 26.41 22.58
CA ASP A 155 12.43 27.42 21.93
C ASP A 155 12.39 28.76 22.67
N ASP A 156 11.21 29.22 23.08
CA ASP A 156 11.07 30.43 23.90
C ASP A 156 11.76 30.27 25.28
N LEU A 157 11.63 29.11 25.92
CA LEU A 157 12.30 28.84 27.19
C LEU A 157 13.83 28.75 27.03
N ALA A 158 14.29 28.15 25.94
CA ALA A 158 15.69 28.10 25.54
C ALA A 158 16.29 29.50 25.38
N GLU A 159 15.60 30.39 24.65
CA GLU A 159 16.02 31.77 24.45
C GLU A 159 16.05 32.55 25.78
N ARG A 160 15.02 32.40 26.61
CA ARG A 160 14.97 33.06 27.94
C ARG A 160 16.09 32.59 28.84
N THR A 161 16.39 31.29 28.85
CA THR A 161 17.46 30.70 29.66
C THR A 161 18.82 31.20 29.20
N ASP A 162 19.07 31.27 27.90
CA ASP A 162 20.28 31.84 27.30
C ASP A 162 20.47 33.31 27.69
N ARG A 163 19.41 34.13 27.56
CA ARG A 163 19.42 35.53 28.02
C ARG A 163 19.73 35.65 29.51
N LEU A 164 19.14 34.80 30.35
CA LEU A 164 19.41 34.78 31.79
C LEU A 164 20.86 34.38 32.09
N ALA A 165 21.38 33.35 31.42
CA ALA A 165 22.77 32.91 31.58
C ALA A 165 23.74 34.06 31.26
N ARG A 166 23.57 34.73 30.12
CA ARG A 166 24.37 35.90 29.73
C ARG A 166 24.27 37.04 30.75
N ALA A 167 23.07 37.33 31.25
CA ALA A 167 22.86 38.36 32.27
C ALA A 167 23.56 38.02 33.60
N THR A 168 23.52 36.75 34.01
CA THR A 168 24.17 36.26 35.23
C THR A 168 25.69 36.29 35.11
N ILE A 169 26.26 35.82 33.99
CA ILE A 169 27.71 35.91 33.70
C ILE A 169 28.16 37.37 33.75
N GLY A 170 27.47 38.25 33.03
CA GLY A 170 27.81 39.68 33.02
C GLY A 170 27.63 40.36 34.39
N THR A 171 26.78 39.85 35.28
CA THR A 171 26.67 40.37 36.66
C THR A 171 27.85 39.90 37.51
N ARG A 172 28.26 38.62 37.37
CA ARG A 172 29.40 38.04 38.08
C ARG A 172 30.70 38.75 37.71
N GLU A 173 30.94 38.98 36.42
CA GLU A 173 32.12 39.70 35.91
C GLU A 173 32.21 41.10 36.50
N ARG A 174 31.10 41.86 36.50
CA ARG A 174 31.05 43.19 37.11
C ARG A 174 31.34 43.15 38.61
N VAL A 175 30.80 42.16 39.33
CA VAL A 175 31.09 41.99 40.76
C VAL A 175 32.56 41.68 41.00
N GLN A 176 33.18 40.83 40.18
CA GLN A 176 34.61 40.51 40.25
C GLN A 176 35.48 41.74 39.96
N GLU A 177 35.15 42.54 38.94
CA GLU A 177 35.83 43.80 38.64
C GLU A 177 35.76 44.79 39.82
N PHE A 178 34.58 44.95 40.42
CA PHE A 178 34.42 45.79 41.61
C PHE A 178 35.21 45.25 42.81
N ALA A 179 35.21 43.94 43.03
CA ALA A 179 35.94 43.31 44.12
C ALA A 179 37.45 43.51 43.96
N GLY A 180 38.00 43.30 42.76
CA GLY A 180 39.41 43.56 42.45
C GLY A 180 39.81 45.02 42.71
N THR A 181 38.98 45.97 42.25
CA THR A 181 39.21 47.41 42.51
C THR A 181 39.21 47.74 44.01
N ILE A 182 38.33 47.10 44.79
CA ILE A 182 38.29 47.29 46.25
C ILE A 182 39.54 46.70 46.90
N GLU A 183 39.99 45.52 46.46
CA GLU A 183 41.16 44.86 47.01
C GLU A 183 42.46 45.62 46.72
N GLU A 184 42.64 46.13 45.50
CA GLU A 184 43.79 46.98 45.12
C GLU A 184 43.87 48.22 46.01
N ARG A 185 42.74 48.91 46.22
CA ARG A 185 42.69 50.07 47.11
C ARG A 185 42.99 49.68 48.55
N ALA A 186 42.41 48.58 49.03
CA ALA A 186 42.66 48.08 50.38
C ALA A 186 44.14 47.70 50.58
N ALA A 187 44.78 47.15 49.56
CA ALA A 187 46.21 46.82 49.54
C ALA A 187 47.10 48.06 49.61
N ALA A 188 46.80 49.09 48.80
CA ALA A 188 47.50 50.37 48.85
C ALA A 188 47.32 51.05 50.22
N ASP A 189 46.12 50.98 50.79
CA ASP A 189 45.82 51.55 52.09
C ASP A 189 46.47 50.79 53.25
N ARG A 190 46.69 49.47 53.13
CA ARG A 190 47.53 48.69 54.07
C ARG A 190 48.97 49.20 54.04
N LEU A 191 49.59 49.28 52.86
CA LEU A 191 50.97 49.78 52.70
C LEU A 191 51.15 51.21 53.24
N LYS A 192 50.17 52.10 53.00
CA LYS A 192 50.16 53.45 53.58
C LYS A 192 50.09 53.43 55.11
N ARG A 193 49.24 52.56 55.67
CA ARG A 193 49.07 52.43 57.12
C ARG A 193 50.35 51.92 57.77
N ASP A 194 50.97 50.90 57.18
CA ASP A 194 52.21 50.31 57.69
C ASP A 194 53.35 51.34 57.62
N ALA A 195 53.45 52.09 56.52
CA ALA A 195 54.38 53.21 56.41
C ALA A 195 54.15 54.29 57.48
N ALA A 196 52.89 54.63 57.76
CA ALA A 196 52.55 55.60 58.79
C ALA A 196 52.89 55.12 60.20
N LEU A 197 52.66 53.83 60.51
CA LEU A 197 53.01 53.22 61.79
C LEU A 197 54.53 53.20 62.02
N GLU A 198 55.31 52.96 60.96
CA GLU A 198 56.78 52.93 61.00
C GLU A 198 57.44 54.32 60.79
N GLY A 199 56.65 55.38 60.58
CA GLY A 199 57.15 56.74 60.35
C GLY A 199 57.89 56.94 59.02
N ILE A 200 57.58 56.13 58.01
CA ILE A 200 58.24 56.11 56.69
C ILE A 200 57.47 56.99 55.70
N GLY A 201 58.10 58.09 55.26
CA GLY A 201 57.54 58.95 54.21
C GLY A 201 57.81 58.46 52.78
N SER A 202 58.92 57.75 52.57
CA SER A 202 59.32 57.18 51.28
C SER A 202 60.12 55.89 51.48
N ALA A 203 59.95 54.94 50.56
CA ALA A 203 60.69 53.69 50.50
C ALA A 203 61.08 53.37 49.04
N ASP A 204 62.19 52.68 48.86
CA ASP A 204 62.72 52.34 47.55
C ASP A 204 62.08 51.04 47.04
N CYS A 205 61.77 50.97 45.74
CA CYS A 205 61.24 49.76 45.12
C CYS A 205 62.34 48.68 45.07
N ALA A 206 62.05 47.45 45.53
CA ALA A 206 62.99 46.34 45.47
C ALA A 206 63.40 45.96 44.03
N GLU A 207 62.51 46.14 43.05
CA GLU A 207 62.75 45.77 41.64
C GLU A 207 63.62 46.81 40.90
N CYS A 208 63.25 48.09 40.94
CA CYS A 208 63.88 49.13 40.12
C CYS A 208 64.69 50.17 40.91
N GLY A 209 64.67 50.10 42.25
CA GLY A 209 65.41 50.99 43.14
C GLY A 209 64.91 52.44 43.20
N GLN A 210 63.82 52.80 42.51
CA GLN A 210 63.25 54.15 42.56
C GLN A 210 62.56 54.43 43.89
N SER A 211 62.72 55.65 44.42
CA SER A 211 62.11 56.06 45.68
C SER A 211 60.65 56.48 45.50
N VAL A 212 59.74 55.81 46.19
CA VAL A 212 58.29 56.00 46.10
C VAL A 212 57.76 56.60 47.40
N ARG A 213 56.91 57.63 47.31
CA ARG A 213 56.26 58.23 48.49
C ARG A 213 55.04 57.40 48.90
N ALA A 214 55.09 56.80 50.09
CA ALA A 214 54.02 55.91 50.56
C ALA A 214 52.64 56.60 50.58
N ALA A 215 52.57 57.87 50.99
CA ALA A 215 51.32 58.63 51.08
C ALA A 215 50.63 58.89 49.72
N LEU A 216 51.34 58.75 48.59
CA LEU A 216 50.81 59.02 47.25
C LEU A 216 50.39 57.75 46.49
N LEU A 217 50.47 56.57 47.12
CA LEU A 217 50.07 55.32 46.48
C LEU A 217 48.57 55.31 46.18
N THR A 218 48.18 55.14 44.92
CA THR A 218 46.77 54.94 44.52
C THR A 218 46.46 53.48 44.25
N ALA A 219 47.49 52.68 43.95
CA ALA A 219 47.47 51.25 43.71
C ALA A 219 48.66 50.60 44.44
N PRO A 220 48.64 49.29 44.70
CA PRO A 220 49.69 48.59 45.42
C PRO A 220 50.88 48.23 44.49
N GLU A 221 51.33 49.17 43.66
CA GLU A 221 52.37 48.94 42.65
C GLU A 221 53.32 50.13 42.53
N CYS A 222 54.51 49.88 41.97
CA CYS A 222 55.49 50.90 41.72
C CYS A 222 55.08 51.79 40.53
N PRO A 223 54.94 53.13 40.69
CA PRO A 223 54.54 54.03 39.61
C PRO A 223 55.58 54.18 38.49
N PHE A 224 56.77 53.60 38.65
CA PHE A 224 57.87 53.68 37.67
C PHE A 224 58.08 52.40 36.87
N CYS A 225 57.78 51.23 37.45
CA CYS A 225 58.05 49.93 36.83
C CYS A 225 56.87 48.94 36.89
N ALA A 226 55.74 49.33 37.48
CA ALA A 226 54.55 48.51 37.69
C ALA A 226 54.77 47.22 38.51
N ALA A 227 55.89 47.10 39.21
CA ALA A 227 56.10 45.98 40.12
C ALA A 227 55.15 46.08 41.32
N GLU A 228 54.40 45.00 41.58
CA GLU A 228 53.43 44.93 42.67
C GLU A 228 54.13 44.86 44.03
N PHE A 229 53.65 45.64 44.99
CA PHE A 229 54.17 45.72 46.35
C PHE A 229 53.44 44.73 47.25
N VAL A 230 54.19 43.80 47.85
CA VAL A 230 53.65 42.81 48.78
C VAL A 230 53.75 43.25 50.23
N ASP A 231 54.81 43.98 50.58
CA ASP A 231 55.11 44.37 51.95
C ASP A 231 56.02 45.61 51.99
N LEU A 232 56.12 46.24 53.15
CA LEU A 232 57.03 47.34 53.43
C LEU A 232 58.05 46.91 54.48
N GLU A 233 59.31 46.85 54.09
CA GLU A 233 60.39 46.54 55.02
C GLU A 233 61.01 47.83 55.61
N PRO A 234 60.96 48.02 56.94
CA PRO A 234 61.57 49.18 57.59
C PRO A 234 63.11 49.11 57.58
N LYS A 235 63.74 50.26 57.81
CA LYS A 235 65.21 50.40 57.81
C LYS A 235 65.85 49.50 58.87
N ARG A 236 66.83 48.67 58.47
CA ARG A 236 67.68 47.91 59.40
C ARG A 236 69.04 48.63 59.57
N GLY A 237 69.33 49.13 60.77
CA GLY A 237 70.62 49.76 61.13
C GLY A 237 70.76 51.25 60.75
N LEU A 238 71.96 51.82 60.93
CA LEU A 238 72.23 53.28 60.83
C LEU A 238 72.34 53.83 59.38
N PHE A 239 72.37 52.97 58.36
CA PHE A 239 72.65 53.38 56.97
C PHE A 239 71.65 52.85 55.91
N GLY A 240 70.55 52.19 56.30
CA GLY A 240 69.59 51.60 55.36
C GLY A 240 68.46 52.56 54.92
N SER A 241 67.89 52.33 53.73
CA SER A 241 66.60 52.89 53.30
C SER A 241 65.46 51.87 53.54
N ALA A 242 64.24 52.37 53.73
CA ALA A 242 63.07 51.49 53.79
C ALA A 242 62.80 50.98 52.37
N THR A 243 62.32 49.75 52.23
CA THR A 243 62.16 49.10 50.91
C THR A 243 60.76 48.56 50.76
N PHE A 244 60.09 48.88 49.65
CA PHE A 244 58.88 48.17 49.24
C PHE A 244 59.28 46.85 48.61
N GLN A 245 58.91 45.75 49.27
CA GLN A 245 59.16 44.42 48.75
C GLN A 245 58.21 44.15 47.59
N THR A 246 58.77 43.70 46.46
CA THR A 246 58.02 43.35 45.27
C THR A 246 57.85 41.84 45.18
N GLY A 247 56.71 41.40 44.66
CA GLY A 247 56.43 39.99 44.46
C GLY A 247 55.06 39.79 43.83
N ALA A 248 54.85 38.62 43.24
CA ALA A 248 53.52 38.24 42.80
C ALA A 248 52.67 37.92 44.04
N ARG A 249 51.63 38.73 44.32
CA ARG A 249 50.60 38.24 45.24
C ARG A 249 49.93 37.04 44.56
N PRO A 250 49.74 35.91 45.25
CA PRO A 250 48.82 34.91 44.74
C PRO A 250 47.49 35.63 44.54
N ALA A 251 46.94 35.61 43.33
CA ALA A 251 45.65 36.21 43.07
C ALA A 251 44.63 35.51 43.98
N LEU A 252 44.30 36.13 45.11
CA LEU A 252 43.15 35.73 45.87
C LEU A 252 41.96 36.25 45.07
N THR A 253 41.44 35.38 44.19
CA THR A 253 40.23 35.59 43.39
C THR A 253 40.24 36.85 42.50
N GLY A 254 40.68 36.74 41.24
CA GLY A 254 40.33 37.81 40.28
C GLY A 254 41.00 37.88 38.92
N ALA A 255 42.07 37.15 38.62
CA ALA A 255 42.80 37.35 37.36
C ALA A 255 43.10 36.07 36.57
N ASP A 256 43.06 34.90 37.19
CA ASP A 256 43.06 33.66 36.44
C ASP A 256 41.62 33.39 36.00
N GLU A 257 41.43 33.39 34.67
CA GLU A 257 40.33 32.79 33.92
C GLU A 257 39.42 31.95 34.84
N ASP A 258 38.28 32.51 35.24
CA ASP A 258 37.30 31.77 36.06
C ASP A 258 36.83 30.60 35.19
N PRO A 259 37.36 29.38 35.41
CA PRO A 259 37.21 28.30 34.44
C PRO A 259 35.74 27.92 34.31
N VAL A 260 34.96 28.18 35.35
CA VAL A 260 33.51 28.02 35.38
C VAL A 260 32.83 29.08 34.53
N ALA A 261 33.28 30.34 34.55
CA ALA A 261 32.73 31.38 33.71
C ALA A 261 33.06 31.16 32.23
N ASP A 262 34.27 30.68 31.92
CA ASP A 262 34.67 30.34 30.55
C ASP A 262 33.96 29.09 30.03
N GLU A 263 33.80 28.06 30.86
CA GLU A 263 33.02 26.86 30.53
C GLU A 263 31.55 27.22 30.26
N LEU A 264 30.94 28.03 31.15
CA LEU A 264 29.58 28.55 30.97
C LEU A 264 29.44 29.44 29.73
N ARG A 265 30.45 30.27 29.40
CA ARG A 265 30.47 31.04 28.16
C ARG A 265 30.50 30.11 26.94
N SER A 266 31.36 29.09 26.96
CA SER A 266 31.46 28.13 25.87
C SER A 266 30.16 27.35 25.65
N ASP A 267 29.44 27.03 26.73
CA ASP A 267 28.17 26.31 26.65
C ASP A 267 27.02 27.20 26.16
N VAL A 268 27.09 28.50 26.45
CA VAL A 268 26.16 29.53 25.93
C VAL A 268 26.45 29.88 24.47
N GLU A 269 27.71 29.79 24.05
CA GLU A 269 28.17 30.10 22.68
C GLU A 269 28.13 28.88 21.75
N ARG A 270 27.99 27.67 22.28
CA ARG A 270 27.69 26.49 21.47
C ARG A 270 26.31 26.69 20.82
N ASP A 271 26.31 26.75 19.49
CA ASP A 271 25.08 26.59 18.74
C ASP A 271 24.43 25.28 19.16
N ARG A 272 23.16 25.36 19.58
CA ARG A 272 22.34 24.15 19.71
C ARG A 272 22.27 23.55 18.31
N PRO A 273 22.56 22.24 18.15
CA PRO A 273 22.32 21.58 16.88
C PRO A 273 20.85 21.77 16.51
N ASP A 274 20.60 22.08 15.23
CA ASP A 274 19.24 22.14 14.70
C ASP A 274 18.60 20.76 14.93
N PRO A 275 17.37 20.66 15.46
CA PRO A 275 16.66 19.38 15.52
C PRO A 275 16.54 18.68 14.15
N ALA A 276 16.66 19.42 13.03
CA ALA A 276 16.77 18.86 11.69
C ALA A 276 18.14 18.21 11.38
N ASP A 277 19.19 18.57 12.11
CA ASP A 277 20.54 17.98 12.01
C ASP A 277 20.71 16.75 12.92
N VAL A 278 19.70 16.43 13.73
CA VAL A 278 19.68 15.20 14.54
C VAL A 278 19.44 14.01 13.61
N ASP A 279 20.43 13.13 13.53
CA ASP A 279 20.31 11.85 12.82
C ASP A 279 19.36 10.91 13.57
N TRP A 280 18.08 10.96 13.19
CA TRP A 280 17.04 10.10 13.75
C TRP A 280 17.23 8.61 13.40
N ASP A 281 18.05 8.29 12.39
CA ASP A 281 18.35 6.90 12.03
C ASP A 281 19.33 6.25 13.03
N ALA A 282 20.16 7.05 13.72
CA ALA A 282 21.08 6.55 14.74
C ALA A 282 20.42 6.28 16.10
N ALA A 283 19.27 6.89 16.38
CA ALA A 283 18.58 6.76 17.67
C ALA A 283 17.81 5.44 17.86
N GLY A 284 17.71 4.61 16.82
CA GLY A 284 16.95 3.36 16.83
C GLY A 284 17.71 2.08 17.21
N ASP A 285 19.05 2.13 17.38
CA ASP A 285 19.88 0.90 17.49
C ASP A 285 20.30 0.54 18.93
N ASP A 286 19.83 1.26 19.95
CA ASP A 286 20.02 0.87 21.36
C ASP A 286 18.86 -0.01 21.86
N GLY A 287 18.76 -1.21 21.29
CA GLY A 287 17.93 -2.29 21.83
C GLY A 287 18.65 -3.07 22.95
N PRO A 288 17.96 -3.50 24.03
CA PRO A 288 18.53 -4.38 25.05
C PRO A 288 18.76 -5.83 24.55
#